data_AF-A0A1D8DWS4-F1
#
_entry.id   AF-A0A1D8DWS4-F1
#
_cell.length_a   1.000
_cell.length_b   1.000
_cell.length_c   1.000
_cell.angle_alpha   90.00
_cell.angle_beta   90.00
_cell.angle_gamma   90.00
#
_symmetry.space_group_name_H-M   'P 1'
#
loop_
_entity.id
_entity.type
_entity.pdbx_description
1 polymer ?
#
loop_
_entity_poly.entity_id
_entity_poly.type
_entity_poly.pdbx_seq_one_letter_code
_entity_poly.pdbx_strand_id
1 'polypeptide(L)'
;MTGTFTLTAWPTVLSEGDFKGHLEFLTFVAKDGYKTEKWTAVNTGTLAEAFSKIVSRPEANAILERLKRGEIVLFPGFWALDEIKHKFGGPGNE
;
A
#
# COMPACT_ATOMS: atom_id res chain seq x y z
N MET A 1 22.05 8.24 -3.56
CA MET A 1 21.87 6.82 -3.17
C MET A 1 20.41 6.47 -3.38
N THR A 2 20.11 5.71 -4.43
CA THR A 2 18.79 5.10 -4.63
C THR A 2 18.73 3.83 -3.78
N GLY A 3 18.49 4.02 -2.48
CA GLY A 3 18.23 2.90 -1.55
C GLY A 3 16.97 2.18 -1.98
N THR A 4 16.97 0.85 -1.90
CA THR A 4 15.80 0.04 -2.19
C THR A 4 15.03 -0.19 -0.88
N PHE A 5 13.76 0.17 -0.88
CA PHE A 5 12.91 0.13 0.30
C PHE A 5 12.05 -1.13 0.27
N THR A 6 11.86 -1.74 1.44
CA THR A 6 10.77 -2.67 1.69
C THR A 6 9.47 -1.89 1.86
N LEU A 7 8.36 -2.37 1.29
CA LEU A 7 7.05 -1.70 1.34
C LEU A 7 6.06 -2.54 2.13
N THR A 8 5.52 -1.97 3.18
CA THR A 8 4.42 -2.56 3.96
C THR A 8 3.17 -1.70 3.82
N ALA A 9 2.00 -2.31 3.67
CA ALA A 9 0.71 -1.61 3.70
C ALA A 9 -0.09 -1.99 4.94
N TRP A 10 -0.60 -0.96 5.62
CA TRP A 10 -1.34 -1.06 6.86
C TRP A 10 -2.78 -0.64 6.58
N PRO A 11 -3.75 -1.56 6.66
CA PRO A 11 -5.14 -1.25 6.38
C PRO A 11 -5.80 -0.51 7.53
N THR A 12 -6.59 0.50 7.19
CA THR A 12 -7.57 1.12 8.09
C THR A 12 -8.95 0.67 7.64
N VAL A 13 -9.52 -0.26 8.39
CA VAL A 13 -10.86 -0.81 8.14
C VAL A 13 -11.82 -0.15 9.11
N LEU A 14 -12.95 0.35 8.58
CA LEU A 14 -13.99 0.95 9.41
C LEU A 14 -14.56 -0.10 10.38
N SER A 15 -14.49 0.19 11.67
CA SER A 15 -14.96 -0.72 12.71
C SER A 15 -16.42 -0.49 13.10
N GLU A 16 -17.01 0.64 12.68
CA GLU A 16 -18.33 1.12 13.08
C GLU A 16 -19.04 1.82 11.90
N GLY A 17 -20.37 1.98 11.99
CA GLY A 17 -21.20 2.61 10.95
C GLY A 17 -21.70 1.67 9.84
N ASP A 18 -22.48 2.20 8.89
CA ASP A 18 -23.08 1.46 7.77
C ASP A 18 -22.04 0.78 6.85
N PHE A 19 -20.80 1.27 6.86
CA PHE A 19 -19.68 0.74 6.07
C PHE A 19 -18.69 -0.08 6.91
N LYS A 20 -19.11 -0.61 8.06
CA LYS A 20 -18.28 -1.49 8.89
C LYS A 20 -17.70 -2.64 8.06
N GLY A 21 -16.39 -2.87 8.19
CA GLY A 21 -15.64 -3.85 7.40
C GLY A 21 -15.12 -3.33 6.06
N HIS A 22 -15.41 -2.07 5.70
CA HIS A 22 -14.87 -1.45 4.50
C HIS A 22 -13.45 -0.93 4.74
N LEU A 23 -12.54 -1.27 3.81
CA LEU A 23 -11.18 -0.73 3.79
C LEU A 23 -11.25 0.73 3.33
N GLU A 24 -10.97 1.68 4.21
CA GLU A 24 -11.11 3.12 3.92
C GLU A 24 -9.79 3.75 3.46
N PHE A 25 -8.71 3.46 4.20
CA PHE A 25 -7.38 3.98 3.88
C PHE A 25 -6.33 2.88 3.96
N LEU A 26 -5.23 3.08 3.24
CA LEU A 26 -4.00 2.32 3.39
C LEU A 26 -2.86 3.25 3.77
N THR A 27 -2.19 2.94 4.86
CA THR A 27 -0.91 3.57 5.19
C THR A 27 0.22 2.71 4.64
N PHE A 28 0.93 3.25 3.67
CA PHE A 28 2.15 2.65 3.13
C PHE A 28 3.34 3.06 3.98
N VAL A 29 4.20 2.10 4.27
CA VAL A 29 5.43 2.27 5.06
C VAL A 29 6.58 1.69 4.27
N ALA A 30 7.46 2.56 3.78
CA ALA A 30 8.67 2.19 3.05
C ALA A 30 9.89 2.27 3.98
N LYS A 31 10.73 1.22 4.04
CA LYS A 31 11.94 1.18 4.90
C LYS A 31 13.17 0.62 4.18
N ASP A 32 14.31 1.30 4.28
CA ASP A 32 15.63 0.83 3.75
C ASP A 32 16.69 0.57 4.85
N GLY A 33 16.26 0.46 6.11
CA GLY A 33 17.15 0.23 7.26
C GLY A 33 17.69 1.53 7.88
N TYR A 34 17.82 2.60 7.09
CA TYR A 34 18.21 3.93 7.58
C TYR A 34 17.06 4.91 7.55
N LYS A 35 16.21 4.84 6.52
CA LYS A 35 15.07 5.73 6.34
C LYS A 35 13.75 4.96 6.46
N THR A 36 12.76 5.62 7.06
CA THR A 36 11.37 5.17 7.09
C THR A 36 10.49 6.28 6.56
N GLU A 37 9.77 5.99 5.49
CA GLU A 37 8.85 6.91 4.83
C GLU A 37 7.43 6.37 4.95
N LYS A 38 6.47 7.23 5.24
CA LYS A 38 5.07 6.84 5.40
C LYS A 38 4.16 7.80 4.67
N TRP A 39 3.14 7.27 4.00
CA TRP A 39 2.08 8.06 3.40
C TRP A 39 0.78 7.26 3.40
N THR A 40 -0.34 7.97 3.33
CA THR A 40 -1.67 7.37 3.36
C THR A 40 -2.32 7.56 1.99
N ALA A 41 -2.93 6.50 1.47
CA ALA A 41 -3.76 6.55 0.28
C ALA A 41 -5.21 6.19 0.63
N VAL A 42 -6.15 6.91 0.04
CA VAL A 42 -7.58 6.61 0.14
C VAL A 42 -7.91 5.42 -0.75
N ASN A 43 -8.67 4.46 -0.24
CA ASN A 43 -9.20 3.39 -1.07
C ASN A 43 -10.35 3.94 -1.93
N THR A 44 -10.03 4.32 -3.16
CA THR A 44 -11.01 4.76 -4.16
C THR A 44 -11.50 3.62 -5.07
N GLY A 45 -11.25 2.35 -4.68
CA GLY A 45 -11.59 1.17 -5.47
C GLY A 45 -10.55 0.77 -6.53
N THR A 46 -9.45 1.51 -6.66
CA THR A 46 -8.41 1.28 -7.68
C THR A 46 -7.18 0.52 -7.15
N LEU A 47 -7.22 0.06 -5.90
CA LEU A 47 -6.07 -0.56 -5.23
C LEU A 47 -5.57 -1.84 -5.92
N ALA A 48 -6.47 -2.72 -6.36
CA ALA A 48 -6.09 -3.95 -7.08
C ALA A 48 -5.30 -3.63 -8.36
N GLU A 49 -5.74 -2.62 -9.11
CA GLU A 49 -5.08 -2.17 -10.32
C GLU A 49 -3.72 -1.54 -9.99
N ALA A 50 -3.65 -0.69 -8.97
CA ALA A 50 -2.40 -0.09 -8.51
C ALA A 50 -1.38 -1.15 -8.08
N PHE A 51 -1.79 -2.16 -7.30
CA PHE A 51 -0.90 -3.26 -6.90
C PHE A 51 -0.43 -4.07 -8.10
N SER A 52 -1.28 -4.29 -9.10
CA SER A 52 -0.89 -5.02 -10.32
C SER A 52 0.22 -4.34 -11.14
N LYS A 53 0.58 -3.08 -10.83
CA LYS A 53 1.71 -2.37 -11.44
C LYS A 53 3.08 -2.77 -10.87
N ILE A 54 3.11 -3.51 -9.76
CA ILE A 54 4.36 -3.97 -9.11
C ILE A 54 4.36 -5.46 -8.80
N VAL A 55 3.18 -6.09 -8.70
CA VAL A 55 3.02 -7.52 -8.48
C VAL A 55 2.08 -8.12 -9.53
N SER A 56 2.09 -9.44 -9.66
CA SER A 56 1.15 -10.13 -10.58
C SER A 56 -0.30 -9.91 -10.15
N ARG A 57 -1.26 -9.88 -11.09
CA ARG A 57 -2.70 -9.70 -10.77
C ARG A 57 -3.25 -10.66 -9.70
N PRO A 58 -2.93 -11.98 -9.71
CA PRO A 58 -3.39 -12.88 -8.64
C PRO A 58 -2.85 -12.47 -7.27
N GLU A 59 -1.60 -12.02 -7.22
CA GLU A 59 -0.94 -11.58 -5.99
C GLU A 59 -1.50 -10.23 -5.52
N ALA A 60 -1.74 -9.29 -6.42
CA ALA A 60 -2.44 -8.02 -6.14
C ALA A 60 -3.81 -8.26 -5.48
N ASN A 61 -4.59 -9.20 -6.03
CA ASN A 61 -5.88 -9.57 -5.45
C ASN A 61 -5.71 -10.24 -4.08
N ALA A 62 -4.75 -11.15 -3.93
CA ALA A 62 -4.47 -11.79 -2.64
C ALA A 62 -4.06 -10.77 -1.56
N ILE A 63 -3.20 -9.80 -1.91
CA ILE A 63 -2.79 -8.70 -1.02
C ILE A 63 -4.02 -7.86 -0.63
N LEU A 64 -4.85 -7.47 -1.60
CA LEU A 64 -6.05 -6.68 -1.32
C LEU A 64 -7.02 -7.40 -0.38
N GLU A 65 -7.25 -8.70 -0.59
CA GLU A 65 -8.12 -9.51 0.26
C GLU A 65 -7.59 -9.60 1.70
N ARG A 66 -6.27 -9.70 1.89
CA ARG A 66 -5.63 -9.63 3.21
C ARG A 66 -5.82 -8.27 3.88
N LEU A 67 -5.61 -7.19 3.12
CA LEU A 67 -5.79 -5.82 3.61
C LEU A 67 -7.25 -5.55 4.04
N LYS A 68 -8.24 -6.04 3.28
CA LYS A 68 -9.66 -5.95 3.65
C LYS A 68 -9.99 -6.68 4.96
N ARG A 69 -9.24 -7.73 5.29
CA ARG A 69 -9.35 -8.43 6.58
C ARG A 69 -8.65 -7.72 7.73
N GLY A 70 -8.02 -6.57 7.49
CA GLY A 70 -7.25 -5.83 8.49
C GLY A 70 -5.82 -6.36 8.67
N GLU A 71 -5.34 -7.27 7.81
CA GLU A 71 -3.98 -7.78 7.91
C GLU A 71 -2.96 -6.77 7.39
N ILE A 72 -1.86 -6.59 8.10
CA ILE A 72 -0.70 -5.86 7.59
C ILE A 72 0.01 -6.73 6.55
N VAL A 73 0.26 -6.17 5.36
CA VAL A 73 0.88 -6.91 4.26
C VAL A 73 2.23 -6.31 3.88
N LEU A 74 3.26 -7.14 3.87
CA LEU A 74 4.54 -6.84 3.24
C LEU A 74 4.45 -7.19 1.77
N PHE A 75 4.78 -6.25 0.89
CA PHE A 75 4.87 -6.52 -0.54
C PHE A 75 6.14 -7.34 -0.81
N PRO A 76 6.13 -8.21 -1.83
CA PRO A 76 7.32 -8.96 -2.22
C PRO A 76 8.27 -8.12 -3.08
N GLY A 77 9.52 -7.95 -2.61
CA GLY A 77 10.57 -7.24 -3.36
C GLY A 77 11.10 -6.00 -2.63
N PHE A 78 11.87 -5.21 -3.38
CA PHE A 78 12.38 -3.93 -2.91
C PHE A 78 12.22 -2.89 -4.02
N TRP A 79 11.82 -1.68 -3.66
CA TRP A 79 11.47 -0.65 -4.63
C TRP A 79 12.20 0.66 -4.37
N ALA A 80 12.41 1.43 -5.43
CA ALA A 80 12.77 2.84 -5.26
C ALA A 80 11.59 3.59 -4.64
N LEU A 81 11.87 4.46 -3.65
CA LEU A 81 10.84 5.24 -2.95
C LEU A 81 9.96 6.06 -3.92
N ASP A 82 10.58 6.64 -4.94
CA ASP A 82 9.89 7.45 -5.94
C ASP A 82 8.88 6.63 -6.75
N GLU A 83 9.26 5.40 -7.13
CA GLU A 83 8.41 4.48 -7.88
C GLU A 83 7.13 4.13 -7.11
N ILE A 84 7.25 3.80 -5.82
CA ILE A 84 6.11 3.41 -4.98
C ILE A 84 5.26 4.62 -4.56
N LYS A 85 5.85 5.80 -4.36
CA LYS A 85 5.07 7.02 -4.08
C LYS A 85 4.23 7.42 -5.28
N HIS A 86 4.81 7.41 -6.49
CA HIS A 86 4.08 7.72 -7.72
C HIS A 86 2.96 6.71 -8.01
N LYS A 87 3.21 5.41 -7.76
CA LYS A 87 2.23 4.35 -8.03
C LYS A 87 1.09 4.25 -6.99
N PHE A 88 1.32 4.66 -5.74
CA PHE A 88 0.38 4.47 -4.62
C PHE A 88 -0.15 5.76 -3.99
N GLY A 89 -0.34 6.81 -4.79
CA GLY A 89 -0.97 8.05 -4.32
C GLY A 89 -0.20 8.75 -3.22
N GLY A 90 1.11 8.51 -3.10
CA GLY A 90 1.96 9.40 -2.32
C GLY A 90 1.91 10.80 -2.93
N PRO A 91 2.18 11.86 -2.16
CA PRO A 91 2.40 13.18 -2.75
C PRO A 91 3.63 13.06 -3.67
N GLY A 92 3.37 12.82 -4.96
CA GLY A 92 4.38 12.95 -5.99
C GLY A 92 4.78 14.42 -5.99
N ASN A 93 6.08 14.70 -5.98
CA ASN A 93 6.53 16.04 -6.31
C ASN A 93 6.04 16.31 -7.75
N GLU A 94 5.06 17.21 -7.86
CA GLU A 94 4.81 17.96 -9.08
C GLU A 94 6.03 18.83 -9.44
#